data_AF-A0A1G2EAL1-F1
#
_entry.id   AF-A0A1G2EAL1-F1
#
_cell.length_a   1.000
_cell.length_b   1.000
_cell.length_c   1.000
_cell.angle_alpha   90.00
_cell.angle_beta   90.00
_cell.angle_gamma   90.00
#
_symmetry.space_group_name_H-M   'P 1'
#
loop_
_entity.id
_entity.type
_entity.pdbx_description
1 polymer ?
#
loop_
_entity_poly.entity_id
_entity_poly.type
_entity_poly.pdbx_seq_one_letter_code
_entity_poly.pdbx_strand_id
1 'polypeptide(L)'
;MQYPIILKKSPLALVKSIILVELLAGFLLFALISLSNFQRIYRLIFGELIRYDYFLIISASFLQIIVTLFVFLRWHNENYEIREKEILIKKGVFYVVQNSLPISNIKSIISRQSILEKLANCGTVIIKKDSGKNIFIRNIENAEIIRDAIKNLIEKNKILTGEEKFSVPDLILSGEGHYLEFKQGLRWDPKQQMVNKGLEKAAMKSIASFLNADGGKFILGVSDDKTVYGLEQDYKTLPRQDRDGFENHFNHVFQSMLGPRFRQFVRLNFERVDGKDVCVVQIRPSDSQVYLKQNNTEEFYIRTGNTTSALTMSEAQDYIKSRWG
;
A
#
# COMPACT_ATOMS: atom_id res chain seq x y z
N MET A 1 6.85 18.45 -5.81
CA MET A 1 7.91 17.77 -6.59
C MET A 1 7.25 17.06 -7.75
N GLN A 2 7.78 17.21 -8.97
CA GLN A 2 7.30 16.47 -10.13
C GLN A 2 7.88 15.04 -10.08
N TYR A 3 7.04 14.04 -10.33
CA TYR A 3 7.46 12.64 -10.46
C TYR A 3 7.83 12.34 -11.90
N PRO A 4 8.81 11.45 -12.18
CA PRO A 4 9.53 10.59 -11.22
C PRO A 4 10.74 11.26 -10.55
N ILE A 5 10.98 10.93 -9.28
CA ILE A 5 12.20 11.35 -8.57
C ILE A 5 13.24 10.24 -8.72
N ILE A 6 14.36 10.55 -9.38
CA ILE A 6 15.49 9.62 -9.53
C ILE A 6 16.47 9.86 -8.38
N LEU A 7 16.67 8.85 -7.56
CA LEU A 7 17.64 8.84 -6.47
C LEU A 7 18.87 8.03 -6.85
N LYS A 8 20.02 8.67 -6.71
CA LYS A 8 21.33 8.02 -6.81
C LYS A 8 22.00 7.98 -5.45
N LYS A 9 22.93 7.04 -5.28
CA LYS A 9 23.83 7.05 -4.13
C LYS A 9 24.77 8.26 -4.20
N SER A 10 25.08 8.85 -3.05
CA SER A 10 26.02 9.96 -2.99
C SER A 10 27.40 9.55 -3.54
N PRO A 11 28.13 10.46 -4.22
CA PRO A 11 29.53 10.25 -4.59
C PRO A 11 30.44 9.93 -3.39
N LEU A 12 30.12 10.45 -2.20
CA LEU A 12 30.88 10.13 -0.98
C LEU A 12 30.81 8.64 -0.63
N ALA A 13 29.71 7.98 -0.97
CA ALA A 13 29.55 6.53 -0.79
C ALA A 13 30.52 5.74 -1.68
N LEU A 14 30.75 6.23 -2.91
CA LEU A 14 31.70 5.65 -3.85
C LEU A 14 33.12 5.79 -3.30
N VAL A 15 33.51 7.00 -2.89
CA VAL A 15 34.86 7.27 -2.34
C VAL A 15 35.13 6.37 -1.13
N LYS A 16 34.20 6.29 -0.17
CA LYS A 16 34.34 5.42 1.00
C LYS A 16 34.49 3.94 0.61
N SER A 17 33.74 3.50 -0.40
CA SER A 17 33.77 2.11 -0.87
C SER A 17 35.07 1.78 -1.60
N ILE A 18 35.60 2.71 -2.40
CA ILE A 18 36.91 2.59 -3.07
C ILE A 18 38.01 2.46 -2.00
N ILE A 19 38.10 3.40 -1.06
CA ILE A 19 39.14 3.37 0.00
C ILE A 19 39.11 2.05 0.77
N LEU A 20 37.93 1.58 1.18
CA LEU A 20 37.80 0.33 1.92
C LEU A 20 38.27 -0.87 1.10
N VAL A 21 37.86 -0.93 -0.18
CA VAL A 21 38.21 -2.04 -1.07
C VAL A 21 39.69 -2.01 -1.41
N GLU A 22 40.31 -0.84 -1.59
CA GLU A 22 41.75 -0.69 -1.84
C GLU A 22 42.57 -1.15 -0.63
N LEU A 23 42.18 -0.76 0.59
CA LEU A 23 42.84 -1.23 1.81
C LEU A 23 42.74 -2.75 1.97
N LEU A 24 41.56 -3.32 1.70
CA LEU A 24 41.35 -4.78 1.75
C LEU A 24 42.13 -5.51 0.67
N ALA A 25 42.14 -5.00 -0.57
CA ALA A 25 42.88 -5.58 -1.68
C ALA A 25 44.39 -5.53 -1.43
N GLY A 26 44.90 -4.40 -0.92
CA GLY A 26 46.30 -4.23 -0.55
C GLY A 26 46.70 -5.19 0.58
N PHE A 27 45.89 -5.30 1.63
CA PHE A 27 46.12 -6.25 2.72
C PHE A 27 46.11 -7.71 2.22
N LEU A 28 45.15 -8.07 1.37
CA LEU A 28 45.03 -9.43 0.82
C LEU A 28 46.20 -9.76 -0.11
N LEU A 29 46.63 -8.82 -0.96
CA LEU A 29 47.83 -8.98 -1.78
C LEU A 29 49.07 -9.17 -0.90
N PHE A 30 49.24 -8.35 0.14
CA PHE A 30 50.34 -8.47 1.09
C PHE A 30 50.35 -9.84 1.80
N ALA A 31 49.19 -10.29 2.28
CA ALA A 31 49.05 -11.58 2.94
C ALA A 31 49.36 -12.75 1.99
N LEU A 32 48.84 -12.71 0.75
CA LEU A 32 49.13 -13.71 -0.27
C LEU A 32 50.65 -13.79 -0.53
N ILE A 33 51.29 -12.64 -0.80
CA ILE A 33 52.73 -12.58 -1.05
C ILE A 33 53.53 -13.15 0.12
N SER A 34 53.11 -12.86 1.35
CA SER A 34 53.80 -13.32 2.57
C SER A 34 53.65 -14.82 2.82
N LEU A 35 52.54 -15.44 2.41
CA LEU A 35 52.24 -16.84 2.68
C LEU A 35 52.68 -17.79 1.56
N SER A 36 52.84 -17.29 0.33
CA SER A 36 53.01 -18.13 -0.86
C SER A 36 54.25 -17.74 -1.66
N ASN A 37 55.05 -18.75 -2.06
CA ASN A 37 56.23 -18.58 -2.91
C ASN A 37 55.85 -18.38 -4.40
N PHE A 38 55.14 -17.28 -4.70
CA PHE A 38 54.71 -16.94 -6.06
C PHE A 38 55.86 -16.78 -7.06
N GLN A 39 57.06 -16.43 -6.59
CA GLN A 39 58.25 -16.33 -7.43
C GLN A 39 58.59 -17.66 -8.12
N ARG A 40 58.41 -18.80 -7.44
CA ARG A 40 58.69 -20.13 -8.01
C ARG A 40 57.70 -20.47 -9.12
N ILE A 41 56.41 -20.20 -8.89
CA ILE A 41 55.33 -20.44 -9.86
C ILE A 41 55.50 -19.53 -11.09
N TYR A 42 55.86 -18.27 -10.86
CA TYR A 42 56.13 -17.31 -11.93
C TYR A 42 57.23 -17.78 -12.88
N ARG A 43 58.39 -18.19 -12.34
CA ARG A 43 59.52 -18.69 -13.14
C ARG A 43 59.17 -19.91 -13.98
N LEU A 44 58.31 -20.79 -13.47
CA LEU A 44 57.82 -21.97 -14.19
C LEU A 44 56.95 -21.62 -15.40
N ILE A 45 56.17 -20.54 -15.34
CA ILE A 45 55.18 -20.18 -16.37
C ILE A 45 55.76 -19.18 -17.38
N PHE A 46 56.51 -18.17 -16.91
CA PHE A 46 56.93 -17.02 -17.72
C PHE A 46 58.44 -16.97 -17.99
N GLY A 47 59.24 -17.88 -17.40
CA GLY A 47 60.69 -17.91 -17.60
C GLY A 47 61.38 -16.62 -17.11
N GLU A 48 62.24 -16.02 -17.95
CA GLU A 48 62.97 -14.77 -17.68
C GLU A 48 62.46 -13.55 -18.48
N LEU A 49 61.26 -13.62 -19.06
CA LEU A 49 60.70 -12.56 -19.90
C LEU A 49 60.69 -11.17 -19.22
N ILE A 50 60.34 -11.12 -17.94
CA ILE A 50 60.29 -9.90 -17.13
C ILE A 50 60.81 -10.24 -15.72
N ARG A 51 61.45 -9.27 -15.04
CA ARG A 51 61.78 -9.43 -13.61
C ARG A 51 60.50 -9.62 -12.81
N TYR A 52 60.52 -10.58 -11.88
CA TYR A 52 59.38 -10.90 -11.01
C TYR A 52 58.80 -9.66 -10.30
N ASP A 53 59.65 -8.76 -9.82
CA ASP A 53 59.26 -7.53 -9.13
C ASP A 53 58.35 -6.64 -10.01
N TYR A 54 58.73 -6.46 -11.29
CA TYR A 54 57.93 -5.67 -12.24
C TYR A 54 56.62 -6.37 -12.61
N PHE A 55 56.66 -7.69 -12.82
CA PHE A 55 55.45 -8.46 -13.09
C PHE A 55 54.44 -8.34 -11.94
N LEU A 56 54.91 -8.40 -10.69
CA LEU A 56 54.08 -8.27 -9.50
C LEU A 56 53.41 -6.89 -9.45
N ILE A 57 54.17 -5.80 -9.64
CA ILE A 57 53.65 -4.43 -9.62
C ILE A 57 52.61 -4.22 -10.71
N ILE A 58 52.91 -4.66 -11.95
CA ILE A 58 52.00 -4.50 -13.09
C ILE A 58 50.70 -5.29 -12.84
N SER A 59 50.82 -6.54 -12.39
CA SER A 59 49.66 -7.41 -12.14
C SER A 59 48.80 -6.88 -10.99
N ALA A 60 49.41 -6.40 -9.92
CA ALA A 60 48.71 -5.78 -8.79
C ALA A 60 47.99 -4.49 -9.22
N SER A 61 48.67 -3.63 -9.99
CA SER A 61 48.09 -2.38 -10.51
C SER A 61 46.91 -2.65 -11.44
N PHE A 62 47.04 -3.64 -12.34
CA PHE A 62 45.97 -4.06 -13.24
C PHE A 62 44.75 -4.59 -12.49
N LEU A 63 44.98 -5.46 -11.49
CA LEU A 63 43.90 -5.97 -10.63
C LEU A 63 43.21 -4.83 -9.86
N GLN A 64 43.98 -3.87 -9.34
CA GLN A 64 43.42 -2.72 -8.62
C GLN A 64 42.54 -1.85 -9.52
N ILE A 65 42.94 -1.62 -10.78
CA ILE A 65 42.12 -0.90 -11.76
C ILE A 65 40.81 -1.65 -12.02
N ILE A 66 40.86 -2.97 -12.21
CA ILE A 66 39.67 -3.80 -12.43
C ILE A 66 38.71 -3.70 -11.23
N VAL A 67 39.23 -3.84 -10.02
CA VAL A 67 38.43 -3.78 -8.79
C VAL A 67 37.80 -2.39 -8.62
N THR A 68 38.57 -1.33 -8.85
CA THR A 68 38.08 0.06 -8.77
C THR A 68 37.00 0.34 -9.80
N LEU A 69 37.22 -0.10 -11.04
CA LEU A 69 36.24 0.01 -12.12
C LEU A 69 34.95 -0.76 -11.78
N PHE A 70 35.06 -1.96 -11.20
CA PHE A 70 33.91 -2.75 -10.77
C PHE A 70 33.10 -2.04 -9.67
N VAL A 71 33.77 -1.47 -8.66
CA VAL A 71 33.10 -0.69 -7.59
C VAL A 71 32.41 0.54 -8.17
N PHE A 72 33.05 1.23 -9.11
CA PHE A 72 32.48 2.37 -9.82
C PHE A 72 31.23 1.99 -10.62
N LEU A 73 31.31 0.96 -11.46
CA LEU A 73 30.18 0.50 -12.27
C LEU A 73 29.00 0.05 -11.41
N ARG A 74 29.29 -0.64 -10.29
CA ARG A 74 28.26 -1.03 -9.31
C ARG A 74 27.55 0.17 -8.70
N TRP A 75 28.28 1.23 -8.37
CA TRP A 75 27.71 2.47 -7.84
C TRP A 75 26.91 3.22 -8.92
N HIS A 76 27.43 3.29 -10.15
CA HIS A 76 26.81 4.02 -11.27
C HIS A 76 25.47 3.41 -11.72
N ASN A 77 25.41 2.08 -11.77
CA ASN A 77 24.24 1.36 -12.25
C ASN A 77 23.12 1.20 -11.20
N GLU A 78 23.38 1.50 -9.92
CA GLU A 78 22.40 1.38 -8.85
C GLU A 78 21.60 2.67 -8.69
N ASN A 79 20.34 2.65 -9.14
CA ASN A 79 19.44 3.81 -9.12
C ASN A 79 18.05 3.42 -8.58
N TYR A 80 17.40 4.34 -7.89
CA TYR A 80 16.05 4.16 -7.34
C TYR A 80 15.14 5.22 -7.96
N GLU A 81 14.00 4.81 -8.50
CA GLU A 81 13.07 5.71 -9.17
C GLU A 81 11.75 5.69 -8.42
N ILE A 82 11.42 6.81 -7.78
CA ILE A 82 10.17 6.97 -7.03
C ILE A 82 9.11 7.49 -7.99
N ARG A 83 8.06 6.69 -8.19
CA ARG A 83 6.85 7.05 -8.94
C ARG A 83 5.68 7.20 -7.97
N GLU A 84 4.53 7.65 -8.48
CA GLU A 84 3.35 7.90 -7.66
C GLU A 84 2.73 6.63 -7.03
N LYS A 85 2.81 5.49 -7.73
CA LYS A 85 2.20 4.21 -7.31
C LYS A 85 3.22 3.15 -6.90
N GLU A 86 4.48 3.30 -7.29
CA GLU A 86 5.52 2.31 -7.06
C GLU A 86 6.92 2.94 -6.94
N ILE A 87 7.84 2.22 -6.34
CA ILE A 87 9.28 2.52 -6.32
C ILE A 87 9.98 1.46 -7.15
N LEU A 88 10.66 1.87 -8.22
CA LEU A 88 11.48 0.98 -9.03
C LEU A 88 12.91 0.96 -8.50
N ILE A 89 13.44 -0.24 -8.34
CA ILE A 89 14.80 -0.48 -7.84
C ILE A 89 15.58 -1.14 -8.96
N LYS A 90 16.56 -0.41 -9.51
CA LYS A 90 17.42 -0.88 -10.60
C LYS A 90 18.82 -1.15 -10.06
N LYS A 91 19.30 -2.39 -10.16
CA LYS A 91 20.63 -2.80 -9.68
C LYS A 91 21.29 -3.81 -10.61
N GLY A 92 22.60 -3.69 -10.78
CA GLY A 92 23.41 -4.73 -11.42
C GLY A 92 24.57 -4.17 -12.24
N VAL A 93 25.64 -4.95 -12.38
CA VAL A 93 26.84 -4.56 -13.15
C VAL A 93 26.80 -5.20 -14.54
N PHE A 94 26.63 -6.52 -14.61
CA PHE A 94 26.57 -7.27 -15.87
C PHE A 94 25.14 -7.38 -16.43
N TYR A 95 24.16 -7.57 -15.54
CA TYR A 95 22.73 -7.63 -15.88
C TYR A 95 21.98 -6.69 -14.96
N VAL A 96 21.16 -5.80 -15.50
CA VAL A 96 20.35 -4.87 -14.72
C VAL A 96 19.04 -5.56 -14.33
N VAL A 97 18.87 -5.82 -13.04
CA VAL A 97 17.62 -6.32 -12.47
C VAL A 97 16.79 -5.12 -12.03
N GLN A 98 15.53 -5.08 -12.48
CA GLN A 98 14.54 -4.08 -12.10
C GLN A 98 13.43 -4.73 -11.28
N ASN A 99 13.29 -4.32 -10.02
CA ASN A 99 12.20 -4.76 -9.15
C ASN A 99 11.27 -3.58 -8.85
N SER A 100 9.96 -3.78 -8.92
CA SER A 100 8.97 -2.79 -8.48
C SER A 100 8.52 -3.06 -7.05
N LEU A 101 8.33 -2.00 -6.29
CA LEU A 101 7.72 -2.01 -4.97
C LEU A 101 6.49 -1.10 -4.98
N PRO A 102 5.26 -1.64 -4.98
CA PRO A 102 4.05 -0.84 -4.84
C PRO A 102 4.06 -0.03 -3.54
N ILE A 103 3.63 1.24 -3.60
CA ILE A 103 3.55 2.13 -2.42
C ILE A 103 2.59 1.55 -1.36
N SER A 104 1.54 0.86 -1.80
CA SER A 104 0.57 0.18 -0.93
C SER A 104 1.18 -0.86 0.01
N ASN A 105 2.31 -1.47 -0.36
CA ASN A 105 2.92 -2.55 0.42
C ASN A 105 3.93 -2.03 1.45
N ILE A 106 4.04 -0.71 1.61
CA ILE A 106 4.99 -0.06 2.51
C ILE A 106 4.29 0.26 3.84
N LYS A 107 4.68 -0.47 4.89
CA LYS A 107 4.16 -0.27 6.24
C LYS A 107 4.63 1.03 6.88
N SER A 108 5.94 1.26 6.80
CA SER A 108 6.60 2.41 7.42
C SER A 108 7.97 2.66 6.81
N ILE A 109 8.44 3.91 6.92
CA ILE A 109 9.75 4.33 6.46
C ILE A 109 10.50 4.95 7.63
N ILE A 110 11.77 4.59 7.77
CA ILE A 110 12.65 5.09 8.82
C ILE A 110 13.93 5.61 8.15
N SER A 111 14.40 6.79 8.53
CA SER A 111 15.75 7.25 8.20
C SER A 111 16.70 6.96 9.36
N ARG A 112 17.94 6.58 9.06
CA ARG A 112 19.03 6.51 10.02
C ARG A 112 20.25 7.22 9.45
N GLN A 113 20.96 7.95 10.31
CA GLN A 113 22.24 8.59 10.00
C GLN A 113 23.20 8.32 11.15
N SER A 114 24.39 7.82 10.82
CA SER A 114 25.54 7.82 11.71
C SER A 114 26.16 9.22 11.79
N ILE A 115 27.05 9.45 12.77
CA ILE A 115 27.72 10.74 12.97
C ILE A 115 28.46 11.19 11.68
N LEU A 116 29.14 10.25 11.01
CA LEU A 116 29.84 10.51 9.75
C LEU A 116 28.88 10.80 8.59
N GLU A 117 27.74 10.13 8.54
CA GLU A 117 26.71 10.37 7.52
C GLU A 117 26.02 11.73 7.72
N LYS A 118 25.81 12.15 8.97
CA LYS A 118 25.24 13.47 9.30
C LYS A 118 26.13 14.62 8.84
N LEU A 119 27.45 14.49 9.03
CA LEU A 119 28.44 15.44 8.52
C LEU A 119 28.47 15.50 6.99
N ALA A 120 28.26 14.35 6.34
CA ALA A 120 28.23 14.21 4.88
C ALA A 120 26.85 14.53 4.24
N ASN A 121 25.87 14.96 5.03
CA ASN A 121 24.46 15.14 4.62
C ASN A 121 23.88 13.90 3.88
N CYS A 122 24.34 12.72 4.28
CA CYS A 122 23.94 11.42 3.74
C CYS A 122 23.15 10.63 4.77
N GLY A 123 22.43 9.60 4.35
CA GLY A 123 21.78 8.68 5.27
C GLY A 123 21.27 7.41 4.62
N THR A 124 20.72 6.54 5.46
CA THR A 124 20.08 5.29 5.03
C THR A 124 18.57 5.38 5.23
N VAL A 125 17.81 5.20 4.16
CA VAL A 125 16.35 5.07 4.19
C VAL A 125 15.99 3.59 4.24
N ILE A 126 15.24 3.20 5.27
CA ILE A 126 14.79 1.83 5.52
C ILE A 126 13.30 1.78 5.21
N ILE A 127 12.93 1.01 4.20
CA ILE A 127 11.55 0.76 3.81
C ILE A 127 11.12 -0.58 4.43
N LYS A 128 10.21 -0.50 5.41
CA LYS A 128 9.59 -1.69 6.01
C LYS A 128 8.35 -2.07 5.22
N LYS A 129 8.33 -3.31 4.73
CA LYS A 129 7.20 -3.87 4.00
C LYS A 129 6.18 -4.48 4.96
N ASP A 130 4.94 -4.65 4.50
CA ASP A 130 3.94 -5.44 5.22
C ASP A 130 4.30 -6.93 5.27
N SER A 131 4.90 -7.45 4.20
CA SER A 131 5.39 -8.83 4.13
C SER A 131 6.74 -8.92 3.41
N GLY A 132 7.63 -9.78 3.90
CA GLY A 132 8.95 -10.04 3.33
C GLY A 132 10.10 -9.18 3.89
N LYS A 133 11.25 -9.19 3.21
CA LYS A 133 12.48 -8.52 3.67
C LYS A 133 12.40 -7.00 3.47
N ASN A 134 12.86 -6.26 4.48
CA ASN A 134 13.02 -4.80 4.43
C ASN A 134 14.02 -4.39 3.36
N ILE A 135 13.78 -3.24 2.73
CA ILE A 135 14.69 -2.67 1.73
C ILE A 135 15.50 -1.56 2.40
N PHE A 136 16.81 -1.60 2.18
CA PHE A 136 17.76 -0.61 2.68
C PHE A 136 18.31 0.18 1.49
N ILE A 137 18.02 1.46 1.47
CA ILE A 137 18.57 2.41 0.50
C ILE A 137 19.63 3.21 1.24
N ARG A 138 20.90 2.84 1.06
CA ARG A 138 22.04 3.36 1.83
C ARG A 138 22.73 4.52 1.12
N ASN A 139 23.29 5.43 1.90
CA ASN A 139 24.10 6.56 1.45
C ASN A 139 23.38 7.47 0.42
N ILE A 140 22.13 7.83 0.72
CA ILE A 140 21.39 8.80 -0.07
C ILE A 140 21.60 10.19 0.51
N GLU A 141 21.79 11.17 -0.37
CA GLU A 141 21.82 12.59 -0.01
C GLU A 141 20.46 13.05 0.48
N ASN A 142 20.42 13.89 1.52
CA ASN A 142 19.17 14.41 2.08
C ASN A 142 18.15 13.30 2.43
N ALA A 143 18.62 12.22 3.06
CA ALA A 143 17.79 11.06 3.40
C ALA A 143 16.52 11.41 4.21
N GLU A 144 16.54 12.50 4.98
CA GLU A 144 15.36 13.00 5.69
C GLU A 144 14.31 13.60 4.75
N ILE A 145 14.72 14.47 3.82
CA ILE A 145 13.81 15.06 2.82
C ILE A 145 13.17 13.94 1.99
N ILE A 146 13.94 12.92 1.64
CA ILE A 146 13.45 11.77 0.88
C ILE A 146 12.50 10.92 1.71
N ARG A 147 12.81 10.67 2.99
CA ARG A 147 11.89 10.00 3.92
C ARG A 147 10.56 10.74 3.95
N ASP A 148 10.58 12.05 4.10
CA ASP A 148 9.37 12.86 4.22
C ASP A 148 8.60 12.92 2.90
N ALA A 149 9.29 13.01 1.76
CA ALA A 149 8.66 12.92 0.43
C ALA A 149 7.95 11.57 0.21
N ILE A 150 8.59 10.45 0.56
CA ILE A 150 7.94 9.14 0.42
C ILE A 150 6.84 8.96 1.47
N LYS A 151 6.99 9.49 2.69
CA LYS A 151 5.94 9.48 3.71
C LYS A 151 4.70 10.23 3.22
N ASN A 152 4.87 11.42 2.66
CA ASN A 152 3.79 12.20 2.06
C ASN A 152 3.16 11.48 0.86
N LEU A 153 3.95 10.74 0.07
CA LEU A 153 3.40 9.88 -0.98
C LEU A 153 2.55 8.75 -0.42
N ILE A 154 2.98 8.10 0.65
CA ILE A 154 2.21 7.04 1.31
C ILE A 154 0.91 7.62 1.86
N GLU A 155 0.97 8.78 2.53
CA GLU A 155 -0.22 9.47 3.06
C GLU A 155 -1.17 9.88 1.93
N LYS A 156 -0.65 10.50 0.86
CA LYS A 156 -1.44 10.84 -0.34
C LYS A 156 -2.03 9.60 -1.00
N ASN A 157 -1.26 8.51 -1.12
CA ASN A 157 -1.74 7.27 -1.72
C ASN A 157 -2.83 6.65 -0.84
N LYS A 158 -2.69 6.65 0.49
CA LYS A 158 -3.73 6.25 1.45
C LYS A 158 -5.02 7.07 1.30
N ILE A 159 -4.91 8.38 1.12
CA ILE A 159 -6.05 9.26 0.86
C ILE A 159 -6.73 8.87 -0.47
N LEU A 160 -5.94 8.68 -1.54
CA LEU A 160 -6.43 8.30 -2.87
C LEU A 160 -7.00 6.87 -2.92
N THR A 161 -6.51 5.95 -2.09
CA THR A 161 -7.02 4.57 -1.99
C THR A 161 -8.12 4.42 -0.93
N GLY A 162 -8.54 5.50 -0.27
CA GLY A 162 -9.62 5.47 0.74
C GLY A 162 -9.24 4.76 2.04
N GLU A 163 -7.94 4.61 2.35
CA GLU A 163 -7.43 4.02 3.59
C GLU A 163 -7.20 5.06 4.72
N GLU A 164 -7.95 6.16 4.73
CA GLU A 164 -8.12 6.91 5.98
C GLU A 164 -9.01 6.10 6.92
N LYS A 165 -8.39 5.49 7.93
CA LYS A 165 -9.08 5.06 9.15
C LYS A 165 -9.48 6.30 9.94
N PHE A 166 -10.46 7.08 9.45
CA PHE A 166 -11.30 7.84 10.36
C PHE A 166 -11.88 6.85 11.36
N SER A 167 -11.74 7.15 12.65
CA SER A 167 -12.42 6.36 13.66
C SER A 167 -13.93 6.50 13.45
N VAL A 168 -14.73 5.52 13.85
CA VAL A 168 -16.20 5.63 13.74
C VAL A 168 -16.73 6.92 14.38
N PRO A 169 -16.25 7.37 15.55
CA PRO A 169 -16.59 8.70 16.08
C PRO A 169 -16.34 9.86 15.12
N ASP A 170 -15.20 9.88 14.42
CA ASP A 170 -14.88 10.94 13.46
C ASP A 170 -15.85 10.93 12.27
N LEU A 171 -16.22 9.73 11.79
CA LEU A 171 -17.21 9.56 10.73
C LEU A 171 -18.59 10.09 11.17
N ILE A 172 -19.01 9.74 12.39
CA ILE A 172 -20.26 10.23 12.98
C ILE A 172 -20.25 11.77 13.05
N LEU A 173 -19.14 12.36 13.50
CA LEU A 173 -19.00 13.82 13.59
C LEU A 173 -19.07 14.48 12.21
N SER A 174 -18.49 13.89 11.18
CA SER A 174 -18.53 14.43 9.81
C SER A 174 -19.95 14.54 9.24
N GLY A 175 -20.87 13.69 9.71
CA GLY A 175 -22.28 13.69 9.29
C GLY A 175 -22.51 12.99 7.95
N GLU A 176 -23.79 12.81 7.60
CA GLU A 176 -24.15 12.22 6.31
C GLU A 176 -23.72 13.10 5.14
N GLY A 177 -23.37 12.45 4.03
CA GLY A 177 -22.93 13.14 2.83
C GLY A 177 -22.95 12.25 1.60
N HIS A 178 -22.13 12.62 0.63
CA HIS A 178 -22.09 11.90 -0.64
C HIS A 178 -21.59 10.46 -0.46
N TYR A 179 -20.57 10.26 0.39
CA TYR A 179 -19.90 8.98 0.63
C TYR A 179 -20.24 8.34 1.98
N LEU A 180 -21.16 8.91 2.76
CA LEU A 180 -21.47 8.45 4.11
C LEU A 180 -22.98 8.55 4.38
N GLU A 181 -23.58 7.45 4.83
CA GLU A 181 -24.99 7.40 5.25
C GLU A 181 -25.14 6.61 6.55
N PHE A 182 -26.08 7.02 7.39
CA PHE A 182 -26.38 6.40 8.67
C PHE A 182 -27.75 5.72 8.65
N LYS A 183 -27.87 4.62 9.40
CA LYS A 183 -29.15 4.04 9.81
C LYS A 183 -29.04 3.50 11.22
N GLN A 184 -30.10 3.74 11.97
CA GLN A 184 -30.19 3.33 13.37
C GLN A 184 -30.13 1.81 13.55
N GLY A 185 -30.61 1.03 12.58
CA GLY A 185 -30.60 -0.43 12.61
C GLY A 185 -30.85 -1.00 11.21
N LEU A 186 -30.78 -2.33 11.08
CA LEU A 186 -31.03 -3.02 9.82
C LEU A 186 -32.50 -3.45 9.68
N ARG A 187 -33.12 -3.88 10.79
CA ARG A 187 -34.46 -4.47 10.78
C ARG A 187 -35.31 -4.16 12.01
N TRP A 188 -34.73 -3.73 13.12
CA TRP A 188 -35.51 -3.32 14.30
C TRP A 188 -36.03 -1.90 14.13
N ASP A 189 -37.36 -1.73 14.15
CA ASP A 189 -37.99 -0.42 14.13
C ASP A 189 -38.22 0.07 15.57
N PRO A 190 -37.50 1.11 16.04
CA PRO A 190 -37.61 1.60 17.39
C PRO A 190 -38.95 2.33 17.64
N LYS A 191 -39.64 2.82 16.61
CA LYS A 191 -40.93 3.49 16.76
C LYS A 191 -42.06 2.48 16.90
N GLN A 192 -41.99 1.41 16.10
CA GLN A 192 -43.01 0.35 16.12
C GLN A 192 -42.71 -0.77 17.13
N GLN A 193 -41.49 -0.80 17.69
CA GLN A 193 -41.01 -1.83 18.62
C GLN A 193 -41.18 -3.25 18.04
N MET A 194 -40.92 -3.41 16.75
CA MET A 194 -41.02 -4.70 16.05
C MET A 194 -40.07 -4.79 14.86
N VAL A 195 -39.92 -5.99 14.32
CA VAL A 195 -39.16 -6.24 13.09
C VAL A 195 -39.88 -5.62 11.90
N ASN A 196 -39.17 -4.78 11.14
CA ASN A 196 -39.66 -4.12 9.95
C ASN A 196 -38.77 -4.46 8.73
N LYS A 197 -39.29 -5.29 7.82
CA LYS A 197 -38.60 -5.65 6.57
C LYS A 197 -38.42 -4.46 5.61
N GLY A 198 -39.16 -3.37 5.80
CA GLY A 198 -38.96 -2.12 5.08
C GLY A 198 -37.59 -1.48 5.38
N LEU A 199 -37.07 -1.65 6.60
CA LEU A 199 -35.74 -1.17 6.97
C LEU A 199 -34.64 -1.96 6.24
N GLU A 200 -34.83 -3.27 6.09
CA GLU A 200 -33.92 -4.12 5.31
C GLU A 200 -33.89 -3.68 3.85
N LYS A 201 -35.06 -3.40 3.25
CA LYS A 201 -35.15 -2.84 1.89
C LYS A 201 -34.43 -1.49 1.80
N ALA A 202 -34.66 -0.59 2.76
CA ALA A 202 -34.06 0.73 2.78
C ALA A 202 -32.52 0.65 2.85
N ALA A 203 -31.97 -0.22 3.70
CA ALA A 203 -30.54 -0.46 3.80
C ALA A 203 -29.95 -1.02 2.50
N MET A 204 -30.60 -2.04 1.90
CA MET A 204 -30.14 -2.62 0.64
C MET A 204 -30.25 -1.63 -0.54
N LYS A 205 -31.27 -0.77 -0.54
CA LYS A 205 -31.40 0.33 -1.50
C LYS A 205 -30.22 1.30 -1.42
N SER A 206 -29.80 1.71 -0.22
CA SER A 206 -28.63 2.58 -0.04
C SER A 206 -27.35 1.86 -0.45
N ILE A 207 -27.20 0.57 -0.14
CA ILE A 207 -26.02 -0.20 -0.56
C ILE A 207 -25.98 -0.33 -2.10
N ALA A 208 -27.11 -0.60 -2.75
CA ALA A 208 -27.21 -0.66 -4.21
C ALA A 208 -26.81 0.67 -4.86
N SER A 209 -27.25 1.80 -4.29
CA SER A 209 -26.92 3.12 -4.82
C SER A 209 -25.43 3.44 -4.72
N PHE A 210 -24.77 3.03 -3.62
CA PHE A 210 -23.31 3.13 -3.49
C PHE A 210 -22.56 2.21 -4.46
N LEU A 211 -23.03 0.96 -4.65
CA LEU A 211 -22.43 0.02 -5.60
C LEU A 211 -22.48 0.53 -7.04
N ASN A 212 -23.58 1.17 -7.42
CA ASN A 212 -23.78 1.74 -8.76
C ASN A 212 -23.09 3.10 -8.95
N ALA A 213 -22.67 3.76 -7.87
CA ALA A 213 -21.96 5.03 -7.88
C ALA A 213 -20.51 4.84 -7.40
N ASP A 214 -19.94 5.85 -6.77
CA ASP A 214 -18.51 5.92 -6.44
C ASP A 214 -18.12 5.16 -5.16
N GLY A 215 -19.01 4.30 -4.64
CA GLY A 215 -18.83 3.62 -3.36
C GLY A 215 -19.03 4.55 -2.18
N GLY A 216 -18.68 4.09 -0.98
CA GLY A 216 -18.85 4.85 0.25
C GLY A 216 -18.84 3.99 1.50
N LYS A 217 -19.29 4.60 2.59
CA LYS A 217 -19.47 3.97 3.91
C LYS A 217 -20.93 4.11 4.32
N PHE A 218 -21.45 3.04 4.89
CA PHE A 218 -22.81 3.00 5.43
C PHE A 218 -22.72 2.49 6.87
N ILE A 219 -23.18 3.28 7.84
CA ILE A 219 -23.02 2.96 9.26
C ILE A 219 -24.37 2.55 9.85
N LEU A 220 -24.40 1.34 10.41
CA LEU A 220 -25.55 0.75 11.10
C LEU A 220 -25.37 0.85 12.62
N GLY A 221 -26.40 1.27 13.33
CA GLY A 221 -26.38 1.51 14.79
C GLY A 221 -26.27 3.00 15.16
N VAL A 222 -26.37 3.90 14.19
CA VAL A 222 -26.28 5.36 14.37
C VAL A 222 -27.44 6.01 13.63
N SER A 223 -28.13 6.95 14.27
CA SER A 223 -29.21 7.73 13.64
C SER A 223 -28.69 9.01 12.98
N ASP A 224 -29.57 9.63 12.19
CA ASP A 224 -29.32 10.83 11.41
C ASP A 224 -28.91 12.04 12.29
N ASP A 225 -29.35 12.07 13.55
CA ASP A 225 -28.97 13.07 14.57
C ASP A 225 -27.60 12.79 15.22
N LYS A 226 -26.84 11.81 14.71
CA LYS A 226 -25.52 11.35 15.21
C LYS A 226 -25.57 10.60 16.53
N THR A 227 -26.76 10.25 17.04
CA THR A 227 -26.90 9.46 18.26
C THR A 227 -26.53 7.99 18.01
N VAL A 228 -25.69 7.42 18.87
CA VAL A 228 -25.32 6.00 18.82
C VAL A 228 -26.37 5.16 19.53
N TYR A 229 -27.14 4.37 18.78
CA TYR A 229 -28.15 3.46 19.30
C TYR A 229 -27.64 2.04 19.51
N GLY A 230 -26.69 1.62 18.69
CA GLY A 230 -26.15 0.25 18.68
C GLY A 230 -27.06 -0.75 17.96
N LEU A 231 -26.54 -1.97 17.79
CA LEU A 231 -27.21 -3.07 17.08
C LEU A 231 -27.81 -4.13 18.01
N GLU A 232 -27.80 -3.89 19.32
CA GLU A 232 -28.23 -4.88 20.31
C GLU A 232 -29.70 -5.28 20.15
N GLN A 233 -30.57 -4.36 19.71
CA GLN A 233 -31.96 -4.70 19.44
C GLN A 233 -32.12 -5.51 18.16
N ASP A 234 -31.36 -5.21 17.10
CA ASP A 234 -31.31 -6.05 15.90
C ASP A 234 -30.85 -7.47 16.25
N TYR A 235 -29.82 -7.61 17.09
CA TYR A 235 -29.31 -8.93 17.51
C TYR A 235 -30.38 -9.77 18.19
N LYS A 236 -31.20 -9.20 19.08
CA LYS A 236 -32.29 -9.93 19.77
C LYS A 236 -33.34 -10.50 18.82
N THR A 237 -33.47 -9.97 17.61
CA THR A 237 -34.43 -10.47 16.61
C THR A 237 -33.92 -11.70 15.84
N LEU A 238 -32.67 -12.11 16.08
CA LEU A 238 -31.99 -13.16 15.33
C LEU A 238 -31.90 -14.47 16.12
N PRO A 239 -31.86 -15.63 15.44
CA PRO A 239 -31.63 -16.92 16.11
C PRO A 239 -30.32 -16.94 16.90
N ARG A 240 -29.26 -16.34 16.33
CA ARG A 240 -27.98 -16.09 16.99
C ARG A 240 -27.88 -14.60 17.29
N GLN A 241 -27.91 -14.26 18.57
CA GLN A 241 -28.07 -12.87 19.05
C GLN A 241 -26.72 -12.17 19.24
N ASP A 242 -25.84 -12.24 18.25
CA ASP A 242 -24.50 -11.65 18.27
C ASP A 242 -24.10 -11.09 16.89
N ARG A 243 -22.86 -10.58 16.80
CA ARG A 243 -22.28 -10.03 15.56
C ARG A 243 -22.29 -11.02 14.40
N ASP A 244 -21.96 -12.28 14.67
CA ASP A 244 -21.93 -13.34 13.65
C ASP A 244 -23.34 -13.64 13.15
N GLY A 245 -24.33 -13.70 14.04
CA GLY A 245 -25.73 -13.85 13.67
C GLY A 245 -26.22 -12.70 12.80
N PHE A 246 -25.84 -11.47 13.13
CA PHE A 246 -26.16 -10.29 12.33
C PHE A 246 -25.51 -10.34 10.95
N GLU A 247 -24.22 -10.69 10.86
CA GLU A 247 -23.54 -10.82 9.57
C GLU A 247 -24.18 -11.90 8.69
N ASN A 248 -24.57 -13.04 9.28
CA ASN A 248 -25.30 -14.09 8.56
C ASN A 248 -26.64 -13.59 8.02
N HIS A 249 -27.41 -12.86 8.82
CA HIS A 249 -28.69 -12.28 8.39
C HIS A 249 -28.49 -11.22 7.31
N PHE A 250 -27.51 -10.31 7.48
CA PHE A 250 -27.13 -9.34 6.46
C PHE A 250 -26.77 -10.03 5.14
N ASN A 251 -25.97 -11.08 5.20
CA ASN A 251 -25.57 -11.85 4.02
C ASN A 251 -26.79 -12.48 3.32
N HIS A 252 -27.75 -13.02 4.08
CA HIS A 252 -28.97 -13.58 3.53
C HIS A 252 -29.82 -12.51 2.81
N VAL A 253 -30.07 -11.37 3.46
CA VAL A 253 -30.82 -10.25 2.87
C VAL A 253 -30.11 -9.70 1.63
N PHE A 254 -28.78 -9.51 1.72
CA PHE A 254 -27.96 -9.02 0.62
C PHE A 254 -28.01 -9.97 -0.59
N GLN A 255 -27.85 -11.28 -0.37
CA GLN A 255 -27.94 -12.28 -1.45
C GLN A 255 -29.32 -12.32 -2.09
N SER A 256 -30.37 -12.21 -1.28
CA SER A 256 -31.75 -12.20 -1.78
C SER A 256 -32.10 -10.97 -2.60
N MET A 257 -31.60 -9.78 -2.21
CA MET A 257 -32.01 -8.51 -2.82
C MET A 257 -31.03 -7.98 -3.87
N LEU A 258 -29.72 -8.16 -3.69
CA LEU A 258 -28.69 -7.62 -4.58
C LEU A 258 -27.97 -8.72 -5.36
N GLY A 259 -27.89 -9.91 -4.80
CA GLY A 259 -27.25 -11.07 -5.41
C GLY A 259 -25.84 -11.33 -4.87
N PRO A 260 -25.42 -12.61 -4.82
CA PRO A 260 -24.18 -13.03 -4.15
C PRO A 260 -22.91 -12.45 -4.76
N ARG A 261 -22.89 -12.21 -6.09
CA ARG A 261 -21.71 -11.70 -6.81
C ARG A 261 -21.20 -10.38 -6.24
N PHE A 262 -22.09 -9.48 -5.82
CA PHE A 262 -21.70 -8.14 -5.39
C PHE A 262 -21.17 -8.10 -3.96
N ARG A 263 -21.28 -9.21 -3.21
CA ARG A 263 -20.84 -9.26 -1.81
C ARG A 263 -19.33 -9.01 -1.65
N GLN A 264 -18.54 -9.29 -2.69
CA GLN A 264 -17.09 -9.01 -2.71
C GLN A 264 -16.76 -7.50 -2.66
N PHE A 265 -17.69 -6.63 -3.07
CA PHE A 265 -17.54 -5.18 -3.03
C PHE A 265 -17.95 -4.56 -1.69
N VAL A 266 -18.56 -5.35 -0.81
CA VAL A 266 -19.07 -4.91 0.48
C VAL A 266 -18.30 -5.60 1.60
N ARG A 267 -17.82 -4.86 2.60
CA ARG A 267 -17.16 -5.41 3.79
C ARG A 267 -17.84 -4.88 5.05
N LEU A 268 -18.03 -5.75 6.04
CA LEU A 268 -18.61 -5.38 7.33
C LEU A 268 -17.51 -5.33 8.38
N ASN A 269 -17.49 -4.26 9.15
CA ASN A 269 -16.56 -4.06 10.25
C ASN A 269 -17.36 -3.63 11.48
N PHE A 270 -17.26 -4.41 12.56
CA PHE A 270 -17.91 -4.07 13.82
C PHE A 270 -16.95 -3.33 14.74
N GLU A 271 -17.38 -2.18 15.23
CA GLU A 271 -16.64 -1.37 16.21
C GLU A 271 -17.54 -1.06 17.40
N ARG A 272 -16.91 -0.74 18.54
CA ARG A 272 -17.62 -0.42 19.77
C ARG A 272 -17.46 1.07 20.07
N VAL A 273 -18.57 1.79 20.08
CA VAL A 273 -18.63 3.23 20.34
C VAL A 273 -19.59 3.45 21.51
N ASP A 274 -19.15 4.16 22.54
CA ASP A 274 -19.91 4.39 23.78
C ASP A 274 -20.48 3.10 24.40
N GLY A 275 -19.70 2.02 24.32
CA GLY A 275 -20.08 0.71 24.85
C GLY A 275 -21.08 -0.08 24.00
N LYS A 276 -21.54 0.47 22.87
CA LYS A 276 -22.53 -0.13 21.95
C LYS A 276 -21.87 -0.61 20.66
N ASP A 277 -22.40 -1.66 20.06
CA ASP A 277 -21.89 -2.20 18.81
C ASP A 277 -22.46 -1.47 17.60
N VAL A 278 -21.58 -0.97 16.74
CA VAL A 278 -21.87 -0.27 15.49
C VAL A 278 -21.23 -1.06 14.34
N CYS A 279 -21.93 -1.18 13.21
CA CYS A 279 -21.39 -1.85 12.02
C CYS A 279 -21.12 -0.85 10.90
N VAL A 280 -19.85 -0.73 10.53
CA VAL A 280 -19.41 0.03 9.35
C VAL A 280 -19.42 -0.91 8.15
N VAL A 281 -20.28 -0.58 7.18
CA VAL A 281 -20.36 -1.27 5.90
C VAL A 281 -19.56 -0.47 4.87
N GLN A 282 -18.39 -0.97 4.49
CA GLN A 282 -17.53 -0.38 3.46
C GLN A 282 -17.93 -0.91 2.09
N ILE A 283 -18.25 -0.01 1.16
CA ILE A 283 -18.81 -0.35 -0.15
C ILE A 283 -17.89 0.22 -1.23
N ARG A 284 -17.38 -0.65 -2.10
CA ARG A 284 -16.60 -0.27 -3.28
C ARG A 284 -17.52 -0.20 -4.51
N PRO A 285 -17.20 0.64 -5.52
CA PRO A 285 -17.91 0.60 -6.80
C PRO A 285 -17.94 -0.81 -7.39
N SER A 286 -19.10 -1.19 -7.91
CA SER A 286 -19.28 -2.45 -8.62
C SER A 286 -18.70 -2.39 -10.04
N ASP A 287 -18.24 -3.54 -10.53
CA ASP A 287 -17.76 -3.73 -11.90
C ASP A 287 -18.91 -3.83 -12.93
N SER A 288 -20.15 -3.88 -12.46
CA SER A 288 -21.36 -4.03 -13.25
C SER A 288 -22.58 -3.49 -12.50
N GLN A 289 -23.66 -3.26 -13.23
CA GLN A 289 -24.91 -2.71 -12.72
C GLN A 289 -25.57 -3.61 -11.66
N VAL A 290 -26.01 -3.00 -10.56
CA VAL A 290 -26.66 -3.67 -9.43
C VAL A 290 -28.12 -3.24 -9.36
N TYR A 291 -29.03 -4.20 -9.52
CA TYR A 291 -30.47 -3.99 -9.33
C TYR A 291 -30.89 -4.50 -7.96
N LEU A 292 -31.75 -3.73 -7.28
CA LEU A 292 -32.44 -4.19 -6.08
C LEU A 292 -33.65 -5.03 -6.50
N LYS A 293 -33.69 -6.28 -6.07
CA LYS A 293 -34.77 -7.23 -6.38
C LYS A 293 -35.69 -7.41 -5.19
N GLN A 294 -36.98 -7.19 -5.38
CA GLN A 294 -38.00 -7.50 -4.38
C GLN A 294 -39.36 -7.72 -5.05
N ASN A 295 -40.14 -8.70 -4.57
CA ASN A 295 -41.50 -8.96 -5.05
C ASN A 295 -41.62 -9.04 -6.60
N ASN A 296 -40.64 -9.68 -7.24
CA ASN A 296 -40.55 -9.80 -8.70
C ASN A 296 -40.37 -8.48 -9.48
N THR A 297 -39.96 -7.42 -8.79
CA THR A 297 -39.57 -6.13 -9.38
C THR A 297 -38.06 -5.93 -9.25
N GLU A 298 -37.47 -5.29 -10.25
CA GLU A 298 -36.07 -4.86 -10.24
C GLU A 298 -36.01 -3.33 -10.31
N GLU A 299 -35.36 -2.72 -9.33
CA GLU A 299 -35.24 -1.27 -9.21
C GLU A 299 -33.76 -0.88 -9.32
N PHE A 300 -33.45 0.14 -10.12
CA PHE A 300 -32.09 0.66 -10.27
C PHE A 300 -31.94 1.98 -9.50
N TYR A 301 -30.95 2.01 -8.62
CA TYR A 301 -30.69 3.16 -7.75
C TYR A 301 -29.29 3.71 -7.96
N ILE A 302 -29.17 5.03 -7.93
CA ILE A 302 -27.87 5.74 -7.94
C ILE A 302 -27.80 6.73 -6.77
N ARG A 303 -26.57 7.07 -6.39
CA ARG A 303 -26.28 8.12 -5.42
C ARG A 303 -26.12 9.45 -6.16
N THR A 304 -26.94 10.44 -5.83
CA THR A 304 -26.82 11.81 -6.37
C THR A 304 -26.66 12.78 -5.21
N GLY A 305 -25.43 13.25 -4.97
CA GLY A 305 -25.12 14.00 -3.75
C GLY A 305 -25.38 13.15 -2.50
N ASN A 306 -26.11 13.68 -1.53
CA ASN A 306 -26.48 12.97 -0.30
C ASN A 306 -27.81 12.18 -0.40
N THR A 307 -28.38 12.04 -1.60
CA THR A 307 -29.66 11.36 -1.81
C THR A 307 -29.53 10.10 -2.66
N THR A 308 -30.46 9.16 -2.46
CA THR A 308 -30.59 7.96 -3.28
C THR A 308 -31.78 8.11 -4.22
N SER A 309 -31.51 8.16 -5.53
CA SER A 309 -32.50 8.35 -6.59
C SER A 309 -32.79 7.03 -7.29
N ALA A 310 -34.07 6.73 -7.51
CA ALA A 310 -34.51 5.65 -8.40
C ALA A 310 -34.48 6.17 -9.83
N LEU A 311 -33.86 5.43 -10.74
CA LEU A 311 -33.90 5.76 -12.17
C LEU A 311 -34.99 4.94 -12.86
N THR A 312 -35.67 5.55 -13.81
CA THR A 312 -36.52 4.84 -14.76
C THR A 312 -35.68 3.94 -15.66
N MET A 313 -36.31 2.99 -16.36
CA MET A 313 -35.61 2.06 -17.25
C MET A 313 -34.77 2.78 -18.32
N SER A 314 -35.29 3.87 -18.89
CA SER A 314 -34.57 4.66 -19.90
C SER A 314 -33.34 5.36 -19.31
N GLU A 315 -33.51 6.05 -18.17
CA GLU A 315 -32.40 6.74 -17.49
C GLU A 315 -31.34 5.76 -17.01
N ALA A 316 -31.75 4.59 -16.52
CA ALA A 316 -30.84 3.52 -16.10
C ALA A 316 -30.00 3.02 -17.27
N GLN A 317 -30.60 2.80 -18.45
CA GLN A 317 -29.86 2.38 -19.65
C GLN A 317 -28.81 3.41 -20.07
N ASP A 318 -29.18 4.69 -20.10
CA ASP A 318 -28.26 5.78 -20.45
C ASP A 318 -27.10 5.88 -19.45
N TYR A 319 -27.41 5.80 -18.15
CA TYR A 319 -26.42 5.80 -17.08
C TYR A 319 -25.47 4.61 -17.18
N ILE A 320 -26.02 3.40 -17.38
CA ILE A 320 -25.24 2.16 -17.45
C ILE A 320 -24.25 2.22 -18.62
N LYS A 321 -24.72 2.69 -19.79
CA LYS A 321 -23.88 2.86 -20.98
C LYS A 321 -22.76 3.87 -20.74
N SER A 322 -23.04 4.98 -20.06
CA SER A 322 -22.01 5.98 -19.75
C SER A 322 -20.97 5.48 -18.75
N ARG A 323 -21.34 4.60 -17.81
CA ARG A 323 -20.47 4.19 -16.71
C ARG A 323 -19.65 2.93 -17.02
N TRP A 324 -20.24 1.96 -17.70
CA TRP A 324 -19.63 0.64 -17.95
C TRP A 324 -19.55 0.24 -19.43
N GLY A 325 -20.09 1.06 -20.34
CA GLY A 325 -20.21 0.76 -21.78
C GLY A 325 -19.06 1.22 -22.66
#